data_AF-A0A536KDV6-F1
#
_entry.id   AF-A0A536KDV6-F1
#
_cell.length_a   1.000
_cell.length_b   1.000
_cell.length_c   1.000
_cell.angle_alpha   90.00
_cell.angle_beta   90.00
_cell.angle_gamma   90.00
#
_symmetry.space_group_name_H-M   'P 1'
#
loop_
_entity.id
_entity.type
_entity.pdbx_description
1 polymer ?
#
loop_
_entity_poly.entity_id
_entity_poly.type
_entity_poly.pdbx_seq_one_letter_code
_entity_poly.pdbx_strand_id
1 'polypeptide(L)'
;MLQGLFALLFATSGLGVGPISGDAELYAPPPPPPENRLVSAQLGLDTGVGVYADCSRVTDLTHESAAIDACLPGRNYFIGHNPGVFTPLLNTQVGDTITYYDAGGNAHPYRVVGIRTWNRFWGSPPFVEPDVVAQFQTCITLDATWDQILDAVPAA
;
A
#
# COMPACT_ATOMS: atom_id res chain seq x y z
N MET A 1 -68.61 49.08 7.08
CA MET A 1 -68.61 49.47 5.66
C MET A 1 -67.95 48.34 4.90
N LEU A 2 -68.77 47.38 4.45
CA LEU A 2 -69.23 47.16 3.06
C LEU A 2 -68.15 46.46 2.21
N GLN A 3 -68.30 45.15 1.96
CA GLN A 3 -68.81 44.53 0.70
C GLN A 3 -67.72 44.44 -0.38
N GLY A 4 -67.51 43.38 -1.16
CA GLY A 4 -68.16 42.07 -1.40
C GLY A 4 -67.14 41.16 -2.12
N LEU A 5 -67.16 39.84 -1.92
CA LEU A 5 -67.87 38.83 -2.72
C LEU A 5 -67.58 38.88 -4.24
N PHE A 6 -66.73 37.98 -4.72
CA PHE A 6 -66.96 37.24 -5.98
C PHE A 6 -66.27 35.89 -5.92
N ALA A 7 -67.08 34.83 -5.93
CA ALA A 7 -66.65 33.47 -6.21
C ALA A 7 -66.83 33.22 -7.72
N LEU A 8 -65.89 32.51 -8.36
CA LEU A 8 -66.20 31.43 -9.31
C LEU A 8 -64.93 30.61 -9.65
N LEU A 9 -64.99 29.33 -9.30
CA LEU A 9 -64.39 28.14 -9.95
C LEU A 9 -64.75 28.12 -11.47
N PHE A 10 -64.10 27.46 -12.45
CA PHE A 10 -63.13 26.35 -12.55
C PHE A 10 -62.48 26.32 -13.97
N ALA A 11 -61.30 25.67 -14.04
CA ALA A 11 -60.75 24.81 -15.12
C ALA A 11 -60.37 25.37 -16.51
N THR A 12 -59.11 25.16 -16.93
CA THR A 12 -58.67 24.04 -17.82
C THR A 12 -57.15 24.03 -18.03
N SER A 13 -56.57 22.82 -18.09
CA SER A 13 -55.45 22.35 -18.94
C SER A 13 -54.22 23.27 -19.14
N GLY A 14 -52.96 22.93 -18.86
CA GLY A 14 -52.22 21.67 -18.81
C GLY A 14 -50.81 21.92 -19.39
N LEU A 15 -49.84 21.09 -18.98
CA LEU A 15 -48.50 20.84 -19.56
C LEU A 15 -47.33 21.77 -19.19
N GLY A 16 -46.26 21.16 -18.64
CA GLY A 16 -44.89 21.64 -18.84
C GLY A 16 -43.98 21.74 -17.62
N VAL A 17 -43.97 20.78 -16.69
CA VAL A 17 -42.78 20.63 -15.82
C VAL A 17 -41.71 19.93 -16.65
N GLY A 18 -40.79 20.72 -17.23
CA GLY A 18 -39.61 20.17 -17.89
C GLY A 18 -38.79 19.33 -16.90
N PRO A 19 -38.10 18.28 -17.37
CA PRO A 19 -37.20 17.55 -16.50
C PRO A 19 -36.10 18.50 -16.02
N ILE A 20 -35.91 18.54 -14.71
CA ILE A 20 -34.65 18.97 -14.12
C ILE A 20 -33.54 18.17 -14.81
N SER A 21 -32.75 18.84 -15.64
CA SER A 21 -31.48 18.32 -16.13
C SER A 21 -30.59 18.19 -14.91
N GLY A 22 -30.73 17.07 -14.20
CA GLY A 22 -29.83 16.70 -13.13
C GLY A 22 -28.46 16.50 -13.75
N ASP A 23 -27.52 17.32 -13.29
CA ASP A 23 -26.10 17.14 -13.52
C ASP A 23 -25.71 15.79 -12.88
N ALA A 24 -25.88 14.71 -13.64
CA ALA A 24 -25.23 13.45 -13.37
C ALA A 24 -23.73 13.67 -13.65
N GLU A 25 -23.06 14.40 -12.76
CA GLU A 25 -21.63 14.33 -12.64
C GLU A 25 -21.32 12.86 -12.35
N LEU A 26 -20.82 12.20 -13.40
CA LEU A 26 -20.54 10.79 -13.45
C LEU A 26 -19.67 10.44 -12.25
N TYR A 27 -20.28 9.87 -11.21
CA TYR A 27 -19.55 9.33 -10.07
C TYR A 27 -18.80 8.10 -10.58
N ALA A 28 -17.59 8.32 -11.10
CA ALA A 28 -16.72 7.23 -11.47
C ALA A 28 -16.52 6.38 -10.21
N PRO A 29 -16.68 5.05 -10.29
CA PRO A 29 -16.39 4.21 -9.15
C PRO A 29 -14.95 4.48 -8.69
N PRO A 30 -14.68 4.44 -7.38
CA PRO A 30 -13.33 4.61 -6.88
C PRO A 30 -12.39 3.61 -7.58
N PRO A 31 -11.15 4.00 -7.89
CA PRO A 31 -10.17 3.07 -8.46
C PRO A 31 -10.08 1.80 -7.60
N PRO A 32 -9.87 0.62 -8.22
CA PRO A 32 -9.62 -0.59 -7.46
C PRO A 32 -8.41 -0.37 -6.54
N PRO A 33 -8.39 -1.01 -5.35
CA PRO A 33 -7.21 -0.97 -4.49
C PRO A 33 -6.00 -1.50 -5.26
N PRO A 34 -4.79 -0.98 -4.97
CA PRO A 34 -3.58 -1.52 -5.56
C PRO A 34 -3.42 -2.99 -5.16
N GLU A 35 -2.90 -3.82 -6.06
CA GLU A 35 -2.61 -5.23 -5.81
C GLU A 35 -1.10 -5.46 -5.83
N ASN A 36 -0.61 -6.35 -4.97
CA ASN A 36 0.80 -6.73 -4.89
C ASN A 36 1.73 -5.51 -4.86
N ARG A 37 1.51 -4.61 -3.91
CA ARG A 37 2.17 -3.29 -3.89
C ARG A 37 2.60 -2.88 -2.50
N LEU A 38 3.78 -2.27 -2.39
CA LEU A 38 4.26 -1.64 -1.17
C LEU A 38 4.14 -0.13 -1.30
N VAL A 39 3.51 0.50 -0.31
CA VAL A 39 3.28 1.95 -0.29
C VAL A 39 3.65 2.53 1.07
N SER A 40 4.38 3.65 1.07
CA SER A 40 4.57 4.51 2.24
C SER A 40 4.74 5.95 1.77
N ALA A 41 3.77 6.81 2.09
CA ALA A 41 3.81 8.22 1.71
C ALA A 41 4.93 8.97 2.44
N GLN A 42 5.21 8.60 3.70
CA GLN A 42 6.27 9.19 4.52
C GLN A 42 7.65 8.93 3.92
N LEU A 43 7.86 7.72 3.39
CA LEU A 43 9.12 7.32 2.79
C LEU A 43 9.20 7.63 1.29
N GLY A 44 8.09 7.98 0.64
CA GLY A 44 8.05 8.06 -0.83
C GLY A 44 8.23 6.69 -1.49
N LEU A 45 7.86 5.62 -0.80
CA LEU A 45 7.90 4.25 -1.32
C LEU A 45 6.61 3.98 -2.08
N ASP A 46 6.75 3.59 -3.35
CA ASP A 46 5.63 3.09 -4.13
C ASP A 46 6.11 2.11 -5.20
N THR A 47 5.95 0.80 -4.95
CA THR A 47 6.54 -0.24 -5.81
C THR A 47 5.72 -1.51 -5.88
N GLY A 48 5.80 -2.20 -7.02
CA GLY A 48 5.24 -3.53 -7.20
C GLY A 48 6.02 -4.60 -6.45
N VAL A 49 5.32 -5.65 -6.03
CA VAL A 49 5.85 -6.77 -5.26
C VAL A 49 5.62 -8.06 -6.03
N GLY A 50 6.70 -8.70 -6.44
CA GLY A 50 6.67 -10.06 -6.97
C GLY A 50 6.83 -11.13 -5.89
N VAL A 51 7.02 -12.37 -6.34
CA VAL A 51 7.44 -13.49 -5.49
C VAL A 51 8.82 -13.94 -5.95
N TYR A 52 9.76 -14.03 -5.01
CA TYR A 52 11.06 -14.63 -5.22
C TYR A 52 11.01 -16.07 -4.71
N ALA A 53 11.05 -17.03 -5.63
CA ALA A 53 10.91 -18.46 -5.32
C ALA A 53 12.22 -19.25 -5.54
N ASP A 54 13.30 -18.61 -5.98
CA ASP A 54 14.59 -19.26 -6.20
C ASP A 54 15.38 -19.39 -4.90
N CYS A 55 15.13 -20.47 -4.15
CA CYS A 55 15.84 -20.73 -2.90
C CYS A 55 17.33 -21.04 -3.06
N SER A 56 17.83 -21.19 -4.29
CA SER A 56 19.27 -21.30 -4.56
C SER A 56 19.99 -19.94 -4.57
N ARG A 57 19.22 -18.84 -4.63
CA ARG A 57 19.71 -17.45 -4.62
C ARG A 57 20.61 -17.10 -5.82
N VAL A 58 20.38 -17.75 -6.96
CA VAL A 58 21.16 -17.54 -8.19
C VAL A 58 20.48 -16.51 -9.09
N THR A 59 19.15 -16.49 -9.10
CA THR A 59 18.37 -15.52 -9.85
C THR A 59 18.50 -14.15 -9.20
N ASP A 60 18.97 -13.17 -9.96
CA ASP A 60 19.05 -11.80 -9.49
C ASP A 60 17.67 -11.14 -9.49
N LEU A 61 17.41 -10.30 -8.48
CA LEU A 61 16.21 -9.47 -8.43
C LEU A 61 16.44 -8.22 -9.28
N THR A 62 15.42 -7.66 -9.92
CA THR A 62 15.58 -6.41 -10.67
C THR A 62 15.60 -5.20 -9.73
N HIS A 63 16.25 -4.12 -10.13
CA HIS A 63 16.26 -2.87 -9.35
C HIS A 63 14.91 -2.14 -9.35
N GLU A 64 13.97 -2.55 -10.22
CA GLU A 64 12.69 -1.90 -10.50
C GLU A 64 11.52 -2.50 -9.71
N SER A 65 11.75 -3.58 -8.95
CA SER A 65 10.68 -4.24 -8.18
C SER A 65 11.19 -4.80 -6.86
N ALA A 66 10.28 -4.94 -5.92
CA ALA A 66 10.50 -5.70 -4.70
C ALA A 66 9.91 -7.10 -4.87
N ALA A 67 10.27 -8.03 -3.99
CA ALA A 67 9.64 -9.35 -3.95
C ALA A 67 9.49 -9.85 -2.52
N ILE A 68 8.52 -10.74 -2.30
CA ILE A 68 8.46 -11.58 -1.11
C ILE A 68 9.32 -12.82 -1.36
N ASP A 69 10.32 -13.05 -0.52
CA ASP A 69 11.14 -14.27 -0.53
C ASP A 69 10.34 -15.44 0.07
N ALA A 70 9.84 -16.31 -0.80
CA ALA A 70 9.05 -17.48 -0.42
C ALA A 70 9.87 -18.56 0.31
N CYS A 71 11.20 -18.43 0.33
CA CYS A 71 12.10 -19.39 0.97
C CYS A 71 12.25 -19.13 2.48
N LEU A 72 11.72 -18.02 2.99
CA LEU A 72 11.74 -17.66 4.40
C LEU A 72 10.33 -17.71 5.01
N PRO A 73 9.88 -18.88 5.50
CA PRO A 73 8.52 -19.04 6.00
C PRO A 73 8.30 -18.29 7.32
N GLY A 74 7.01 -18.15 7.68
CA GLY A 74 6.56 -17.59 8.97
C GLY A 74 6.44 -16.07 8.99
N ARG A 75 6.77 -15.37 7.90
CA ARG A 75 6.65 -13.91 7.75
C ARG A 75 6.59 -13.52 6.28
N ASN A 76 6.15 -12.29 6.03
CA ASN A 76 6.41 -11.65 4.74
C ASN A 76 7.84 -11.09 4.75
N TYR A 77 8.73 -11.72 3.99
CA TYR A 77 10.11 -11.29 3.89
C TYR A 77 10.35 -10.55 2.59
N PHE A 78 10.31 -9.22 2.65
CA PHE A 78 10.48 -8.38 1.47
C PHE A 78 11.95 -8.13 1.17
N ILE A 79 12.34 -8.34 -0.08
CA ILE A 79 13.67 -8.05 -0.61
C ILE A 79 13.57 -7.04 -1.75
N GLY A 80 14.57 -6.16 -1.86
CA GLY A 80 14.65 -5.15 -2.90
C GLY A 80 16.03 -4.50 -2.93
N HIS A 81 16.39 -3.92 -4.08
CA HIS A 81 17.70 -3.30 -4.27
C HIS A 81 17.79 -1.88 -3.75
N ASN A 82 18.99 -1.53 -3.30
CA ASN A 82 19.49 -0.17 -3.12
C ASN A 82 20.88 -0.08 -3.79
N PRO A 83 21.10 0.83 -4.76
CA PRO A 83 20.12 1.76 -5.31
C PRO A 83 18.99 1.01 -6.04
N GLY A 84 17.73 1.43 -5.89
CA GLY A 84 16.56 0.78 -6.48
C GLY A 84 15.28 1.17 -5.76
N VAL A 85 14.24 0.36 -5.91
CA VAL A 85 12.94 0.62 -5.26
C VAL A 85 12.99 0.66 -3.73
N PHE A 86 14.00 0.05 -3.11
CA PHE A 86 14.19 0.07 -1.66
C PHE A 86 15.19 1.12 -1.18
N THR A 87 15.75 1.96 -2.06
CA THR A 87 16.54 3.13 -1.63
C THR A 87 15.85 3.98 -0.55
N PRO A 88 14.53 4.24 -0.62
CA PRO A 88 13.87 5.05 0.40
C PRO A 88 13.89 4.43 1.81
N LEU A 89 14.01 3.10 1.91
CA LEU A 89 14.02 2.39 3.19
C LEU A 89 15.24 2.75 4.05
N LEU A 90 16.31 3.29 3.47
CA LEU A 90 17.48 3.78 4.22
C LEU A 90 17.14 4.93 5.18
N ASN A 91 16.05 5.65 4.93
CA ASN A 91 15.61 6.78 5.75
C ASN A 91 14.55 6.40 6.80
N THR A 92 14.21 5.12 6.88
CA THR A 92 13.19 4.61 7.81
C THR A 92 13.58 4.85 9.25
N GLN A 93 12.59 5.16 10.08
CA GLN A 93 12.68 5.25 11.53
C GLN A 93 11.74 4.24 12.20
N VAL A 94 12.06 3.89 13.44
CA VAL A 94 11.12 3.12 14.27
C VAL A 94 9.83 3.93 14.46
N GLY A 95 8.69 3.29 14.21
CA GLY A 95 7.37 3.92 14.21
C GLY A 95 6.84 4.23 12.81
N ASP A 96 7.69 4.27 11.78
CA ASP A 96 7.23 4.44 10.39
C ASP A 96 6.32 3.30 9.95
N THR A 97 5.39 3.62 9.05
CA THR A 97 4.42 2.67 8.53
C THR A 97 4.64 2.41 7.04
N ILE A 98 4.58 1.13 6.68
CA ILE A 98 4.62 0.64 5.30
C ILE A 98 3.39 -0.24 5.10
N THR A 99 2.60 0.03 4.07
CA THR A 99 1.41 -0.79 3.75
C THR A 99 1.72 -1.71 2.58
N TYR A 100 1.56 -3.02 2.80
CA TYR A 100 1.54 -4.00 1.73
C TYR A 100 0.10 -4.27 1.31
N TYR A 101 -0.19 -4.17 0.03
CA TYR A 101 -1.45 -4.64 -0.54
C TYR A 101 -1.22 -6.01 -1.18
N ASP A 102 -1.98 -7.01 -0.75
CA ASP A 102 -1.85 -8.36 -1.28
C ASP A 102 -2.47 -8.52 -2.69
N ALA A 103 -2.45 -9.75 -3.22
CA ALA A 103 -3.01 -10.04 -4.53
C ALA A 103 -4.54 -9.84 -4.61
N GLY A 104 -5.25 -9.79 -3.48
CA GLY A 104 -6.66 -9.44 -3.41
C GLY A 104 -6.90 -7.96 -3.14
N GLY A 105 -5.85 -7.15 -3.06
CA GLY A 105 -5.92 -5.73 -2.71
C GLY A 105 -6.19 -5.46 -1.23
N ASN A 106 -6.09 -6.46 -0.34
CA ASN A 106 -6.25 -6.22 1.09
C ASN A 106 -5.01 -5.51 1.64
N ALA A 107 -5.24 -4.48 2.42
CA ALA A 107 -4.17 -3.72 3.06
C ALA A 107 -3.65 -4.43 4.32
N HIS A 108 -2.33 -4.58 4.39
CA HIS A 108 -1.57 -5.08 5.52
C HIS A 108 -0.63 -3.96 5.97
N PRO A 109 -1.07 -3.07 6.87
CA PRO A 109 -0.23 -2.00 7.36
C PRO A 109 0.76 -2.55 8.39
N TYR A 110 2.04 -2.22 8.22
CA TYR A 110 3.13 -2.65 9.08
C TYR A 110 3.81 -1.45 9.73
N ARG A 111 3.97 -1.49 11.04
CA ARG A 111 4.75 -0.50 11.80
C ARG A 111 6.15 -1.06 12.06
N VAL A 112 7.17 -0.29 11.71
CA VAL A 112 8.57 -0.65 11.96
C VAL A 112 8.87 -0.55 13.45
N VAL A 113 9.39 -1.61 14.04
CA VAL A 113 9.75 -1.70 15.47
C VAL A 113 11.26 -1.87 15.67
N GLY A 114 11.99 -2.29 14.65
CA GLY A 114 13.44 -2.49 14.71
C GLY A 114 14.12 -2.17 13.38
N ILE A 115 15.34 -1.67 13.48
CA ILE A 115 16.24 -1.43 12.35
C ILE A 115 17.60 -1.99 12.73
N ARG A 116 18.17 -2.86 11.89
CA ARG A 116 19.43 -3.52 12.19
C ARG A 116 20.27 -3.73 10.95
N THR A 117 21.58 -3.76 11.16
CA THR A 117 22.54 -4.17 10.13
C THR A 117 22.72 -5.68 10.18
N TRP A 118 22.76 -6.30 9.00
CA TRP A 118 22.95 -7.74 8.86
C TRP A 118 24.03 -8.05 7.84
N ASN A 119 24.91 -9.00 8.17
CA ASN A 119 25.89 -9.48 7.22
C ASN A 119 25.29 -10.65 6.43
N ARG A 120 25.31 -10.57 5.09
CA ARG A 120 24.74 -11.63 4.22
C ARG A 120 25.32 -13.03 4.50
N PHE A 121 26.54 -13.12 5.02
CA PHE A 121 27.21 -14.38 5.34
C PHE A 121 26.77 -14.99 6.67
N TRP A 122 25.96 -14.30 7.48
CA TRP A 122 25.38 -14.84 8.73
C TRP A 122 24.13 -15.69 8.48
N GLY A 123 23.75 -15.90 7.22
CA GLY A 123 22.54 -16.63 6.84
C GLY A 123 21.31 -15.74 6.87
N SER A 124 20.15 -16.36 7.07
CA SER A 124 18.87 -15.64 7.07
C SER A 124 18.67 -14.87 8.37
N PRO A 125 18.27 -13.60 8.32
CA PRO A 125 17.99 -12.83 9.53
C PRO A 125 16.88 -13.50 10.35
N PRO A 126 17.07 -13.71 11.68
CA PRO A 126 16.06 -14.31 12.54
C PRO A 126 14.94 -13.32 12.85
N PHE A 127 13.85 -13.81 13.45
CA PHE A 127 12.86 -12.96 14.12
C PHE A 127 13.49 -12.35 15.37
N VAL A 128 13.25 -11.04 15.58
CA VAL A 128 13.72 -10.35 16.79
C VAL A 128 12.71 -10.45 17.93
N GLU A 129 11.41 -10.47 17.60
CA GLU A 129 10.30 -10.58 18.56
C GLU A 129 9.16 -11.44 17.97
N PRO A 130 8.33 -12.10 18.80
CA PRO A 130 7.29 -13.03 18.33
C PRO A 130 6.18 -12.40 17.49
N ASP A 131 5.99 -11.09 17.60
CA ASP A 131 4.95 -10.31 16.92
C ASP A 131 5.42 -9.72 15.58
N VAL A 132 6.70 -9.91 15.21
CA VAL A 132 7.22 -9.52 13.91
C VAL A 132 6.64 -10.44 12.83
N VAL A 133 5.81 -9.86 11.97
CA VAL A 133 5.14 -10.56 10.86
C VAL A 133 5.69 -10.18 9.49
N ALA A 134 6.48 -9.10 9.43
CA ALA A 134 7.12 -8.64 8.20
C ALA A 134 8.55 -8.19 8.47
N GLN A 135 9.43 -8.47 7.50
CA GLN A 135 10.80 -7.95 7.48
C GLN A 135 11.12 -7.40 6.10
N PHE A 136 11.96 -6.37 6.03
CA PHE A 136 12.40 -5.76 4.78
C PHE A 136 13.92 -5.77 4.74
N GLN A 137 14.52 -6.25 3.64
CA GLN A 137 15.96 -6.30 3.43
C GLN A 137 16.36 -5.49 2.21
N THR A 138 17.38 -4.63 2.37
CA THR A 138 18.07 -3.95 1.28
C THR A 138 19.56 -3.79 1.59
N CYS A 139 20.42 -3.78 0.58
CA CYS A 139 21.85 -3.57 0.76
C CYS A 139 22.16 -2.14 1.21
N ILE A 140 23.15 -1.96 2.08
CA ILE A 140 23.69 -0.65 2.50
C ILE A 140 25.14 -0.42 2.06
N THR A 141 25.74 -1.43 1.43
CA THR A 141 27.10 -1.40 0.88
C THR A 141 27.08 -1.81 -0.58
N LEU A 142 27.97 -1.23 -1.39
CA LEU A 142 28.01 -1.45 -2.84
C LEU A 142 28.40 -2.89 -3.22
N ASP A 143 29.13 -3.58 -2.35
CA ASP A 143 29.50 -4.99 -2.52
C ASP A 143 28.41 -5.95 -2.03
N ALA A 144 27.27 -5.42 -1.57
CA ALA A 144 26.15 -6.15 -1.00
C ALA A 144 26.56 -7.05 0.19
N THR A 145 27.64 -6.72 0.91
CA THR A 145 28.06 -7.50 2.09
C THR A 145 27.15 -7.24 3.29
N TRP A 146 26.73 -5.98 3.43
CA TRP A 146 25.92 -5.52 4.54
C TRP A 146 24.55 -5.06 4.05
N ASP A 147 23.54 -5.53 4.76
CA ASP A 147 22.14 -5.22 4.57
C ASP A 147 21.59 -4.43 5.75
N GLN A 148 20.56 -3.63 5.48
CA GLN A 148 19.65 -3.11 6.48
C GLN A 148 18.41 -4.01 6.51
N ILE A 149 18.06 -4.48 7.70
CA ILE A 149 16.85 -5.22 7.99
C ILE A 149 15.92 -4.33 8.81
N LEU A 150 14.69 -4.17 8.33
CA LEU A 150 13.59 -3.59 9.09
C LEU A 150 12.75 -4.73 9.67
N ASP A 151 12.45 -4.68 10.96
CA ASP A 151 11.54 -5.59 11.64
C ASP A 151 10.21 -4.87 11.85
N ALA A 152 9.09 -5.48 11.45
CA ALA A 152 7.79 -4.83 11.50
C ALA A 152 6.65 -5.74 12.00
N VAL A 153 5.74 -5.11 12.72
CA VAL A 153 4.55 -5.72 13.34
C VAL A 153 3.29 -5.13 12.70
N PRO A 154 2.10 -5.72 12.85
CA PRO A 154 0.87 -5.10 12.37
C PRO A 154 0.67 -3.69 12.98
N ALA A 155 0.33 -2.72 12.12
CA ALA A 155 -0.14 -1.43 12.58
C ALA A 155 -1.63 -1.56 12.98
N ALA A 156 -1.98 -0.97 14.13
CA ALA A 156 -3.34 -0.96 14.66
C ALA A 156 -4.17 0.18 14.05
#